data_AF-E2C8D8-F1
#
_entry.id   AF-E2C8D8-F1
#
_cell.length_a   1.000
_cell.length_b   1.000
_cell.length_c   1.000
_cell.angle_alpha   90.00
_cell.angle_beta   90.00
_cell.angle_gamma   90.00
#
_symmetry.space_group_name_H-M   'P 1'
#
loop_
_entity.id
_entity.type
_entity.pdbx_description
1 polymer ?
#
loop_
_entity_poly.entity_id
_entity_poly.type
_entity_poly.pdbx_seq_one_letter_code
_entity_poly.pdbx_strand_id
1 'polypeptide(L)' 'METRDKNTGLAFDIDEMATLAFIFFAGGFDSMSSVMYFLAHEVATNPDVQSKPRAEIDQVLEQNDGKPTYEAINSM' A
#
# COMPACT_ATOMS: atom_id res chain seq x y z
N MET A 1 11.28 29.41 -0.30
CA MET A 1 11.57 29.09 1.11
C MET A 1 12.89 28.37 1.08
N GLU A 2 14.01 29.09 1.26
CA GLU A 2 15.34 28.48 1.23
C GLU A 2 15.65 27.92 2.63
N THR A 3 15.93 26.64 2.73
CA THR A 3 16.50 26.03 3.94
C THR A 3 17.91 25.57 3.63
N ARG A 4 18.90 26.41 3.96
CA ARG A 4 20.31 25.99 4.05
C ARG A 4 20.85 26.33 5.43
N ASP A 5 21.06 25.30 6.23
CA ASP A 5 22.09 25.32 7.28
C ASP A 5 23.46 25.04 6.63
N LYS A 6 24.50 25.69 7.12
CA LYS A 6 25.82 25.76 6.45
C LYS A 6 26.78 24.62 6.82
N ASN A 7 26.35 23.51 7.43
CA ASN A 7 27.31 22.48 7.87
C ASN A 7 26.96 20.98 7.67
N THR A 8 25.87 20.58 7.02
CA THR A 8 25.51 19.14 6.96
C THR A 8 24.64 18.75 5.75
N GLY A 9 25.12 17.78 4.95
CA GLY A 9 24.31 16.95 4.03
C GLY A 9 23.76 17.62 2.75
N LEU A 10 23.59 16.85 1.67
CA LEU A 10 22.83 17.27 0.49
C LEU A 10 21.38 17.61 0.91
N ALA A 11 21.03 18.90 0.87
CA ALA A 11 19.65 19.34 1.03
C ALA A 11 18.94 19.19 -0.32
N PHE A 12 17.96 18.28 -0.40
CA PHE A 12 17.12 18.16 -1.59
C PHE A 12 16.23 19.39 -1.74
N ASP A 13 16.13 19.92 -2.95
CA ASP A 13 15.11 20.92 -3.26
C ASP A 13 13.73 20.28 -3.52
N ILE A 14 12.70 21.12 -3.63
CA ILE A 14 11.31 20.64 -3.78
C ILE A 14 11.12 19.84 -5.08
N ASP A 15 11.81 20.23 -6.15
CA ASP A 15 11.69 19.59 -7.45
C ASP A 15 12.36 18.21 -7.44
N GLU A 16 13.51 18.08 -6.77
CA GLU A 16 14.19 16.81 -6.52
C GLU A 16 13.33 15.87 -5.66
N MET A 17 12.72 16.38 -4.58
CA MET A 17 11.81 15.61 -3.73
C MET A 17 10.58 15.13 -4.50
N ALA A 18 9.96 15.99 -5.32
CA ALA A 18 8.81 15.63 -6.15
C ALA A 18 9.18 14.59 -7.20
N THR A 19 10.35 14.72 -7.83
CA THR A 19 10.86 13.77 -8.81
C THR A 19 11.08 12.40 -8.19
N LEU A 20 11.73 12.33 -7.02
CA LEU A 20 11.95 11.06 -6.31
C LEU A 20 10.63 10.39 -5.92
N ALA A 21 9.67 11.15 -5.39
CA ALA A 21 8.35 10.63 -5.04
C ALA A 21 7.63 10.03 -6.26
N PHE A 22 7.71 10.69 -7.42
CA PHE A 22 7.12 10.18 -8.65
C PHE A 22 7.80 8.90 -9.15
N ILE A 23 9.14 8.83 -9.08
CA ILE A 23 9.89 7.63 -9.48
C ILE A 23 9.52 6.44 -8.59
N PHE A 24 9.42 6.62 -7.27
CA PHE A 24 9.00 5.56 -6.35
C PHE A 24 7.57 5.10 -6.63
N PHE A 25 6.66 6.04 -6.89
CA PHE A 25 5.29 5.71 -7.27
C PHE A 25 5.25 4.92 -8.58
N ALA A 26 5.86 5.43 -9.64
CA ALA A 26 5.82 4.81 -10.97
C ALA A 26 6.48 3.42 -10.96
N GLY A 27 7.62 3.26 -10.29
CA GLY A 27 8.32 1.99 -10.19
C GLY A 27 7.51 0.89 -9.48
N GLY A 28 6.67 1.26 -8.51
CA GLY A 28 5.77 0.32 -7.83
C GLY A 28 4.42 0.14 -8.53
N PHE A 29 3.98 1.11 -9.32
CA PHE A 29 2.62 1.14 -9.86
C PHE A 29 2.35 0.05 -10.90
N ASP A 30 3.21 -0.10 -11.90
CA ASP A 30 2.95 -1.04 -13.01
C ASP A 30 2.93 -2.51 -12.54
N SER A 31 3.86 -2.86 -11.64
CA SER A 31 3.94 -4.21 -11.09
C SER A 31 2.75 -4.51 -10.16
N MET A 32 2.45 -3.61 -9.23
CA MET A 32 1.35 -3.82 -8.27
C MET A 32 -0.02 -3.76 -8.95
N SER A 33 -0.22 -2.88 -9.93
CA SER A 33 -1.48 -2.82 -10.69
C SER A 33 -1.73 -4.11 -11.47
N SER A 34 -0.70 -4.69 -12.07
CA SER A 34 -0.79 -5.99 -12.76
C SER A 34 -1.15 -7.10 -11.77
N VAL A 35 -0.49 -7.17 -10.61
CA VAL A 35 -0.81 -8.15 -9.56
C VAL A 35 -2.26 -7.99 -9.07
N MET A 36 -2.69 -6.78 -8.78
CA MET A 36 -4.05 -6.50 -8.31
C MET A 36 -5.11 -6.86 -9.36
N TYR A 37 -4.83 -6.62 -10.65
CA TYR A 37 -5.71 -7.01 -11.75
C TYR A 37 -5.93 -8.52 -11.79
N PHE A 38 -4.84 -9.30 -11.81
CA PHE A 38 -4.95 -10.76 -11.83
C PHE A 38 -5.57 -11.31 -10.56
N LEU A 39 -5.17 -10.79 -9.39
CA LEU A 39 -5.76 -11.20 -8.11
C LEU A 39 -7.28 -10.97 -8.10
N ALA A 40 -7.73 -9.78 -8.49
CA ALA A 40 -9.15 -9.46 -8.54
C ALA A 40 -9.91 -10.36 -9.52
N HIS A 41 -9.32 -10.66 -10.68
CA HIS A 41 -9.90 -11.57 -11.67
C HIS A 41 -10.08 -12.97 -11.08
N GLU A 42 -8.99 -13.58 -10.59
CA GLU A 42 -9.00 -14.94 -10.07
C GLU A 42 -9.91 -15.08 -8.84
N VAL A 43 -9.91 -14.10 -7.93
CA VAL A 43 -10.81 -14.13 -6.76
C VAL A 43 -12.27 -13.98 -7.18
N ALA A 44 -12.57 -13.16 -8.20
CA ALA A 44 -13.95 -12.98 -8.66
C ALA A 44 -14.51 -14.20 -9.42
N THR A 45 -13.66 -14.95 -10.13
CA THR A 45 -14.08 -16.12 -10.91
C THR A 45 -14.11 -17.42 -10.12
N ASN A 46 -13.49 -17.46 -8.93
CA ASN A 46 -13.40 -18.65 -8.07
C ASN A 46 -14.06 -18.39 -6.70
N PRO A 47 -15.39 -18.57 -6.56
CA PRO A 47 -16.13 -18.23 -5.33
C PRO A 47 -15.72 -19.05 -4.10
N ASP A 48 -15.25 -20.28 -4.31
CA ASP A 48 -14.68 -21.14 -3.28
C ASP A 48 -13.40 -20.52 -2.70
N VAL A 49 -12.52 -20.01 -3.57
CA VAL A 49 -11.31 -19.29 -3.16
C VAL A 49 -11.65 -17.95 -2.48
N GLN A 50 -12.67 -17.24 -2.97
CA GLN A 50 -13.12 -15.96 -2.38
C GLN A 50 -13.68 -16.11 -0.96
N SER A 51 -14.33 -17.24 -0.67
CA SER A 51 -15.04 -17.46 0.60
C SER A 51 -14.12 -17.40 1.82
N LYS A 52 -12.91 -17.96 1.69
CA LYS A 52 -11.92 -18.04 2.76
C LYS A 52 -11.40 -16.67 3.23
N PRO A 53 -10.76 -15.84 2.35
CA PRO A 53 -10.25 -14.54 2.77
C PRO A 53 -11.37 -13.60 3.21
N ARG A 54 -12.59 -13.74 2.69
CA ARG A 54 -13.74 -12.96 3.17
C ARG A 54 -14.07 -13.30 4.63
N ALA A 55 -14.15 -14.58 4.97
CA ALA A 55 -14.38 -15.01 6.35
C ALA A 55 -13.26 -14.55 7.30
N GLU A 56 -12.00 -14.61 6.86
CA GLU A 56 -10.84 -14.11 7.62
C GLU A 56 -10.93 -12.59 7.85
N ILE A 57 -11.28 -11.80 6.82
CA ILE A 57 -11.49 -10.35 6.94
C ILE A 57 -12.62 -10.05 7.93
N ASP A 58 -13.77 -10.71 7.79
CA ASP A 58 -14.93 -10.50 8.64
C ASP A 58 -14.58 -10.81 10.11
N GLN A 59 -13.89 -11.92 10.36
CA GLN A 59 -13.41 -12.31 11.69
C GLN A 59 -12.45 -11.27 12.29
N VAL A 60 -11.47 -10.79 11.53
CA VAL A 60 -10.51 -9.80 12.03
C VAL A 60 -11.19 -8.46 12.28
N LEU A 61 -12.13 -8.03 11.44
CA LEU A 61 -12.90 -6.81 11.67
C LEU A 61 -13.77 -6.92 12.92
N GLU A 62 -14.45 -8.04 13.15
CA GLU A 62 -15.23 -8.28 14.37
C GLU A 62 -14.37 -8.16 15.63
N GLN A 63 -13.13 -8.68 15.61
CA GLN A 63 -12.21 -8.61 16.74
C GLN A 63 -11.63 -7.22 16.99
N ASN A 64 -11.66 -6.32 16.00
CA ASN A 64 -11.03 -5.01 16.04
C ASN A 64 -12.05 -3.86 16.01
N ASP A 65 -13.25 -4.07 16.57
CA ASP A 65 -14.34 -3.07 16.62
C ASP A 65 -14.73 -2.52 15.22
N GLY A 66 -14.63 -3.36 14.19
CA GLY A 66 -14.87 -3.00 12.79
C GLY A 66 -13.79 -2.11 12.16
N LYS A 67 -12.63 -1.96 12.79
CA LYS A 67 -11.55 -1.08 12.31
C LYS A 67 -10.40 -1.87 11.68
N PRO A 68 -10.00 -1.53 10.45
CA PRO A 68 -8.82 -2.12 9.81
C PRO A 68 -7.56 -1.39 10.28
N THR A 69 -7.16 -1.58 11.54
CA THR A 69 -5.88 -1.03 12.05
C THR A 69 -4.69 -1.74 11.40
N TYR A 70 -3.51 -1.13 11.48
CA TYR A 70 -2.29 -1.76 10.97
C TYR A 70 -2.04 -3.12 11.65
N GLU A 71 -2.24 -3.18 12.97
CA GLU A 71 -2.09 -4.39 13.76
C GLU A 71 -3.11 -5.45 13.35
N ALA A 72 -4.37 -5.06 13.10
CA ALA A 72 -5.42 -5.95 12.64
C ALA A 72 -5.03 -6.60 11.30
N ILE A 73 -4.64 -5.79 10.32
CA ILE A 73 -4.24 -6.27 8.98
C ILE A 73 -3.00 -7.18 9.07
N ASN A 74 -2.03 -6.82 9.91
CA ASN A 74 -0.80 -7.61 10.08
C ASN A 74 -1.03 -8.92 10.86
N SER A 75 -2.19 -9.08 11.50
CA SER A 75 -2.59 -10.29 12.25
C SER A 75 -3.48 -11.25 11.45
N MET A 76 -3.88 -10.86 10.23
CA MET A 76 -4.66 -11.69 9.30
C MET A 76 -3.89 -12.92 8.82
#